data_AF-A0A9P6CEU1-F1
#
_entry.id   AF-A0A9P6CEU1-F1
#
_cell.length_a   1.000
_cell.length_b   1.000
_cell.length_c   1.000
_cell.angle_alpha   90.00
_cell.angle_beta   90.00
_cell.angle_gamma   90.00
#
_symmetry.space_group_name_H-M   'P 1'
#
loop_
_entity.id
_entity.type
_entity.pdbx_description
1 polymer ?
#
loop_
_entity_poly.entity_id
_entity_poly.type
_entity_poly.pdbx_seq_one_letter_code
_entity_poly.pdbx_strand_id
1 'polypeptide(L)'
;MIPRAAQRLETTLLSSRQSLPRPFRLYSTPSKRVNAALATAQVHRQDYPNFLQTPTPETPLEVRNDTLGNELEGFLKRRIPYTILPTPLPSGRSSDINDLWYTDSPTQDLLAVMDACLHNMYDVPRAKNIFDRMRE
;
A
#
# COMPACT_ATOMS: atom_id res chain seq x y z
N MET A 1 -17.73 -35.05 51.52
CA MET A 1 -18.04 -33.66 51.88
C MET A 1 -18.56 -32.95 50.64
N ILE A 2 -19.82 -32.51 50.75
CA ILE A 2 -20.53 -31.42 50.05
C ILE A 2 -20.55 -31.40 48.50
N PRO A 3 -21.72 -31.67 47.87
CA PRO A 3 -21.96 -31.53 46.44
C PRO A 3 -22.54 -30.16 46.05
N ARG A 4 -22.54 -29.90 44.72
CA ARG A 4 -23.48 -29.09 43.90
C ARG A 4 -23.90 -27.69 44.42
N ALA A 5 -23.78 -26.68 43.55
CA ALA A 5 -24.97 -26.08 42.90
C ALA A 5 -24.57 -24.96 41.94
N ALA A 6 -25.25 -24.97 40.79
CA ALA A 6 -25.31 -23.90 39.82
C ALA A 6 -26.05 -22.67 40.39
N GLN A 7 -25.73 -21.49 39.88
CA GLN A 7 -26.67 -20.37 39.86
C GLN A 7 -26.83 -19.90 38.41
N ARG A 8 -27.86 -20.43 37.77
CA ARG A 8 -28.63 -19.72 36.75
C ARG A 8 -29.46 -18.67 37.49
N LEU A 9 -29.38 -17.42 37.05
CA LEU A 9 -30.45 -16.44 37.27
C LEU A 9 -31.21 -16.31 35.95
N GLU A 10 -32.38 -16.93 35.91
CA GLU A 10 -33.40 -16.68 34.90
C GLU A 10 -34.41 -15.63 35.41
N THR A 11 -35.17 -15.08 34.46
CA THR A 11 -36.48 -14.40 34.57
C THR A 11 -36.40 -12.88 34.75
N THR A 12 -37.13 -12.01 34.02
CA THR A 12 -38.52 -12.02 33.52
C THR A 12 -38.65 -10.86 32.49
N LEU A 13 -39.22 -11.03 31.28
CA LEU A 13 -40.64 -10.93 30.82
C LEU A 13 -40.94 -9.67 29.95
N LEU A 14 -41.47 -9.96 28.75
CA LEU A 14 -42.58 -9.29 28.03
C LEU A 14 -42.39 -7.91 27.39
N SER A 15 -42.40 -7.90 26.04
CA SER A 15 -43.42 -7.21 25.20
C SER A 15 -43.03 -7.40 23.72
N SER A 16 -43.68 -8.30 22.97
CA SER A 16 -44.87 -8.02 22.15
C SER A 16 -44.72 -6.81 21.20
N ARG A 17 -44.34 -7.09 19.94
CA ARG A 17 -45.24 -6.94 18.79
C ARG A 17 -44.54 -7.39 17.51
N GLN A 18 -44.93 -8.60 17.12
CA GLN A 18 -44.89 -9.10 15.75
C GLN A 18 -45.36 -8.00 14.79
N SER A 19 -44.45 -7.53 13.94
CA SER A 19 -44.84 -6.97 12.64
C SER A 19 -44.09 -7.77 11.57
N LEU A 20 -44.86 -8.19 10.58
CA LEU A 20 -44.56 -9.10 9.47
C LEU A 20 -43.18 -8.86 8.81
N PRO A 21 -42.59 -9.90 8.19
CA PRO A 21 -41.27 -9.82 7.56
C PRO A 21 -41.27 -8.76 6.46
N ARG A 22 -40.46 -7.72 6.61
CA ARG A 22 -40.23 -6.73 5.54
C ARG A 22 -39.03 -7.14 4.70
N PRO A 23 -39.11 -7.00 3.37
CA PRO A 23 -38.27 -7.70 2.41
C PRO A 23 -36.79 -7.31 2.53
N PHE A 24 -35.96 -8.34 2.37
CA PHE A 24 -34.54 -8.34 2.07
C PHE A 24 -34.06 -7.02 1.43
N ARG A 25 -33.47 -6.13 2.23
CA ARG A 25 -32.65 -5.05 1.71
C ARG A 25 -31.21 -5.55 1.63
N LEU A 26 -30.85 -5.96 0.42
CA LEU A 26 -29.49 -6.29 -0.07
C LEU A 26 -28.51 -5.12 -0.01
N TYR A 27 -28.49 -4.34 1.05
CA TYR A 27 -27.44 -3.35 1.28
C TYR A 27 -27.15 -3.28 2.77
N SER A 28 -26.28 -4.18 3.23
CA SER A 28 -25.61 -4.04 4.51
C SER A 28 -24.79 -2.76 4.49
N THR A 29 -25.24 -1.72 5.18
CA THR A 29 -24.39 -0.58 5.51
C THR A 29 -23.49 -0.99 6.68
N PRO A 30 -22.16 -0.87 6.58
CA PRO A 30 -21.29 -1.17 7.70
C PRO A 30 -21.45 -0.08 8.76
N SER A 31 -22.21 -0.36 9.82
CA SER A 31 -22.19 0.45 11.04
C SER A 31 -21.14 -0.12 11.97
N LYS A 32 -19.89 0.31 11.79
CA LYS A 32 -18.84 0.13 12.80
C LYS A 32 -18.35 1.52 13.18
N ARG A 33 -18.72 1.96 14.39
CA ARG A 33 -18.07 3.11 15.03
C ARG A 33 -16.65 2.68 15.40
N VAL A 34 -15.71 2.98 14.53
CA VAL A 34 -14.28 2.95 14.83
C VAL A 34 -13.85 4.40 14.81
N ASN A 35 -13.35 4.89 15.94
CA ASN A 35 -12.63 6.15 16.02
C ASN A 35 -11.54 6.11 14.95
N ALA A 36 -11.75 6.81 13.85
CA ALA A 36 -10.76 6.93 12.80
C ALA A 36 -9.63 7.80 13.36
N ALA A 37 -8.57 7.14 13.82
CA ALA A 37 -7.26 7.77 13.85
C ALA A 37 -7.00 8.31 12.44
N LEU A 38 -6.54 9.57 12.37
CA LEU A 38 -6.13 10.25 11.16
C LEU A 38 -4.96 9.50 10.52
N ALA A 39 -5.25 8.41 9.81
CA ALA A 39 -4.32 7.82 8.88
C ALA A 39 -4.22 8.80 7.71
N THR A 40 -3.19 9.64 7.73
CA THR A 40 -2.67 10.26 6.52
C THR A 40 -2.09 9.15 5.66
N ALA A 41 -2.95 8.30 5.10
CA ALA A 41 -2.59 7.54 3.92
C ALA A 41 -2.30 8.62 2.88
N GLN A 42 -1.01 8.87 2.61
CA GLN A 42 -0.65 9.61 1.44
C GLN A 42 -1.26 8.83 0.29
N VAL A 43 -2.30 9.39 -0.33
CA VAL A 43 -2.73 8.98 -1.66
C VAL A 43 -1.44 9.04 -2.46
N HIS A 44 -0.90 7.88 -2.82
CA HIS A 44 0.17 7.80 -3.80
C HIS A 44 -0.37 8.55 -4.99
N ARG A 45 0.12 9.77 -5.23
CA ARG A 45 -0.16 10.45 -6.49
C ARG A 45 0.32 9.46 -7.52
N GLN A 46 -0.60 8.95 -8.32
CA GLN A 46 -0.25 8.35 -9.59
C GLN A 46 0.23 9.53 -10.43
N ASP A 47 1.47 9.97 -10.16
CA ASP A 47 2.22 10.82 -11.05
C ASP A 47 2.49 9.92 -12.25
N TYR A 48 1.49 9.85 -13.12
CA TYR A 48 1.64 9.26 -14.42
C TYR A 48 2.85 9.95 -15.05
N PRO A 49 3.79 9.19 -15.60
CA PRO A 49 4.97 9.78 -16.19
C PRO A 49 4.53 10.83 -17.23
N ASN A 50 5.27 11.93 -17.36
CA ASN A 50 4.89 13.13 -18.12
C ASN A 50 4.37 12.88 -19.55
N PHE A 51 4.58 11.70 -20.12
CA PHE A 51 4.05 11.28 -21.42
C PHE A 51 2.59 10.79 -21.40
N LEU A 52 1.97 10.58 -20.23
CA LEU A 52 0.57 10.15 -20.06
C LEU A 52 -0.34 11.26 -19.53
N GLN A 53 0.05 12.53 -19.67
CA GLN A 53 -0.80 13.66 -19.25
C GLN A 53 -2.19 13.56 -19.92
N THR A 54 -3.22 13.50 -19.09
CA THR A 54 -4.61 13.58 -19.55
C THR A 54 -4.87 15.00 -20.07
N PRO A 55 -5.37 15.16 -21.30
CA PRO A 55 -5.58 16.48 -21.89
C PRO A 55 -6.65 17.25 -21.11
N THR A 56 -6.33 18.49 -20.74
CA THR A 56 -7.26 19.47 -20.18
C THR A 56 -8.38 19.80 -21.19
N PRO A 57 -9.61 20.04 -20.73
CA PRO A 57 -10.83 20.02 -21.57
C PRO A 57 -11.06 21.27 -22.44
N GLU A 58 -10.01 22.01 -22.83
CA GLU A 58 -10.17 23.37 -23.37
C GLU A 58 -9.93 23.51 -24.89
N THR A 59 -9.86 22.41 -25.66
CA THR A 59 -9.63 22.47 -27.12
C THR A 59 -10.77 21.90 -27.97
N PRO A 60 -11.19 22.58 -29.08
CA PRO A 60 -12.25 22.13 -29.99
C PRO A 60 -11.99 20.75 -30.63
N LEU A 61 -13.07 19.97 -30.78
CA LEU A 61 -13.04 18.53 -31.10
C LEU A 61 -12.57 18.16 -32.54
N GLU A 62 -12.58 19.09 -33.50
CA GLU A 62 -12.33 18.77 -34.92
C GLU A 62 -10.86 18.83 -35.34
N VAL A 63 -10.05 19.73 -34.76
CA VAL A 63 -8.57 19.77 -34.99
C VAL A 63 -7.85 18.70 -34.16
N ARG A 64 -8.57 18.12 -33.20
CA ARG A 64 -8.05 17.19 -32.20
C ARG A 64 -7.78 15.79 -32.76
N ASN A 65 -8.48 15.35 -33.81
CA ASN A 65 -8.34 13.98 -34.31
C ASN A 65 -7.10 13.78 -35.18
N ASP A 66 -6.76 14.75 -36.04
CA ASP A 66 -5.56 14.67 -36.90
C ASP A 66 -4.26 14.88 -36.10
N THR A 67 -4.32 15.68 -35.05
CA THR A 67 -3.19 15.90 -34.13
C THR A 67 -2.99 14.71 -33.19
N LEU A 68 -4.07 14.15 -32.62
CA LEU A 68 -4.00 12.93 -31.80
C LEU A 68 -3.47 11.72 -32.56
N GLY A 69 -3.86 11.54 -33.84
CA GLY A 69 -3.36 10.42 -34.64
C GLY A 69 -1.83 10.46 -34.81
N ASN A 70 -1.29 11.63 -35.13
CA ASN A 70 0.15 11.85 -35.29
C ASN A 70 0.92 11.78 -33.95
N GLU A 71 0.34 12.29 -32.86
CA GLU A 71 0.93 12.19 -31.52
C GLU A 71 0.94 10.76 -30.99
N LEU A 72 -0.14 9.99 -31.21
CA LEU A 72 -0.22 8.58 -30.86
C LEU A 72 0.77 7.75 -31.67
N GLU A 73 0.92 8.03 -32.97
CA GLU A 73 1.92 7.37 -33.81
C GLU A 73 3.35 7.68 -33.33
N GLY A 74 3.63 8.93 -32.95
CA GLY A 74 4.91 9.32 -32.34
C GLY A 74 5.16 8.65 -30.99
N PHE A 75 4.11 8.50 -30.17
CA PHE A 75 4.17 7.83 -28.89
C PHE A 75 4.45 6.33 -29.03
N LEU A 76 3.77 5.64 -29.94
CA LEU A 76 3.96 4.21 -30.20
C LEU A 76 5.34 3.91 -30.83
N LYS A 77 5.87 4.83 -31.65
CA LYS A 77 7.23 4.73 -32.21
C LYS A 77 8.32 5.07 -31.20
N ARG A 78 7.99 5.71 -30.08
CA ARG A 78 8.96 6.09 -29.06
C ARG A 78 9.50 4.83 -28.38
N ARG A 79 10.83 4.67 -28.37
CA ARG A 79 11.48 3.67 -27.52
C ARG A 79 11.32 4.10 -26.07
N ILE A 80 10.43 3.42 -25.35
CA ILE A 80 10.26 3.62 -23.92
C ILE A 80 11.46 2.95 -23.23
N PRO A 81 12.24 3.66 -22.40
CA PRO A 81 13.28 3.02 -21.62
C PRO A 81 12.62 2.09 -20.60
N TYR A 82 12.83 0.79 -20.75
CA TYR A 82 12.38 -0.21 -19.79
C TYR A 82 13.54 -0.55 -18.86
N THR A 83 13.29 -0.46 -17.56
CA THR A 83 14.21 -1.00 -16.56
C THR A 83 13.80 -2.45 -16.32
N ILE A 84 14.62 -3.40 -16.77
CA ILE A 84 14.39 -4.83 -16.52
C ILE A 84 14.97 -5.13 -15.14
N LEU A 85 14.08 -5.41 -14.18
CA LEU A 85 14.48 -5.90 -12.87
C LEU A 85 14.83 -7.39 -12.97
N PRO A 86 15.82 -7.87 -12.19
CA PRO A 86 16.10 -9.30 -12.09
C PRO A 86 14.86 -10.05 -11.57
N THR A 87 14.84 -11.37 -11.72
CA THR A 87 13.77 -12.20 -11.14
C THR A 87 14.04 -12.44 -9.66
N PRO A 88 13.04 -12.27 -8.78
CA PRO A 88 13.25 -12.47 -7.34
C PRO A 88 13.55 -13.93 -7.03
N LEU A 89 14.53 -14.18 -6.15
CA LEU A 89 14.85 -15.53 -5.68
C LEU A 89 13.84 -16.01 -4.62
N PRO A 90 13.69 -17.33 -4.45
CA PRO A 90 12.91 -17.88 -3.35
C PRO A 90 13.51 -17.48 -1.99
N SER A 91 12.65 -17.40 -0.98
CA SER A 91 13.02 -17.08 0.39
C SER A 91 14.12 -18.01 0.91
N GLY A 92 15.25 -17.42 1.32
CA GLY A 92 16.42 -18.14 1.83
C GLY A 92 17.60 -18.30 0.86
N ARG A 93 17.50 -17.79 -0.38
CA ARG A 93 18.67 -17.64 -1.27
C ARG A 93 18.99 -16.16 -1.49
N SER A 94 20.22 -15.77 -1.20
CA SER A 94 20.76 -14.44 -1.52
C SER A 94 21.55 -14.47 -2.83
N SER A 95 21.60 -13.32 -3.48
CA SER A 95 22.49 -13.10 -4.63
C SER A 95 22.74 -11.60 -4.74
N ASP A 96 23.98 -11.21 -5.01
CA ASP A 96 24.43 -9.82 -4.97
C ASP A 96 23.54 -8.88 -5.80
N ILE A 97 23.06 -9.35 -6.96
CA ILE A 97 22.20 -8.53 -7.82
C ILE A 97 20.82 -8.30 -7.22
N ASN A 98 20.23 -9.30 -6.59
CA ASN A 98 18.90 -9.18 -5.97
C ASN A 98 18.99 -8.42 -4.65
N ASP A 99 20.11 -8.53 -3.95
CA ASP A 99 20.33 -7.79 -2.71
C ASP A 99 20.43 -6.27 -2.96
N LEU A 100 20.90 -5.86 -4.15
CA LEU A 100 20.93 -4.47 -4.57
C LEU A 100 19.53 -3.92 -4.92
N TRP A 101 18.72 -4.71 -5.64
CA TRP A 101 17.46 -4.24 -6.24
C TRP A 101 16.23 -4.39 -5.33
N TYR A 102 16.24 -5.32 -4.37
CA TYR A 102 15.08 -5.59 -3.53
C TYR A 102 15.23 -5.11 -2.10
N THR A 103 14.15 -4.52 -1.58
CA THR A 103 14.04 -3.96 -0.23
C THR A 103 14.07 -5.02 0.87
N ASP A 104 13.69 -6.26 0.54
CA ASP A 104 13.61 -7.36 1.50
C ASP A 104 14.99 -7.99 1.73
N SER A 105 16.04 -7.48 1.09
CA SER A 105 17.40 -7.95 1.26
C SER A 105 18.00 -7.50 2.59
N PRO A 106 18.88 -8.32 3.20
CA PRO A 106 19.56 -7.94 4.44
C PRO A 106 20.44 -6.69 4.26
N THR A 107 20.96 -6.48 3.05
CA THR A 107 21.79 -5.32 2.70
C THR A 107 20.99 -4.02 2.75
N GLN A 108 19.77 -4.00 2.19
CA GLN A 108 18.89 -2.84 2.22
C GLN A 108 18.41 -2.52 3.64
N ASP A 109 18.15 -3.52 4.47
CA ASP A 109 17.80 -3.32 5.88
C ASP A 109 18.94 -2.61 6.64
N LEU A 110 20.19 -3.05 6.46
CA LEU A 110 21.35 -2.40 7.08
C LEU A 110 21.55 -0.96 6.57
N LEU A 111 21.33 -0.70 5.28
CA LEU A 111 21.36 0.66 4.72
C LEU A 111 20.28 1.55 5.34
N ALA A 112 19.06 1.03 5.50
CA ALA A 112 17.97 1.76 6.14
C ALA A 112 18.27 2.08 7.62
N VAL A 113 18.88 1.14 8.35
CA VAL A 113 19.34 1.38 9.72
C VAL A 113 20.43 2.45 9.77
N MET A 114 21.38 2.44 8.83
CA MET A 114 22.41 3.48 8.74
C MET A 114 21.80 4.86 8.45
N ASP A 115 20.85 4.96 7.52
CA ASP A 115 20.15 6.20 7.22
C ASP A 115 19.40 6.74 8.45
N ALA A 116 18.70 5.87 9.18
CA ALA A 116 18.03 6.25 10.42
C ALA A 116 19.01 6.74 11.50
N CYS A 117 20.21 6.16 11.59
CA CYS A 117 21.25 6.61 12.53
C CYS A 117 21.87 7.96 12.14
N LEU A 118 21.97 8.23 10.83
CA LEU A 118 22.48 9.49 10.28
C LEU A 118 21.42 10.58 10.24
N HIS A 119 20.14 10.24 10.35
CA HIS A 119 19.05 11.20 10.45
C HIS A 119 19.24 12.10 11.68
N ASN A 120 19.42 13.40 11.44
CA ASN A 120 19.77 14.41 12.45
C ASN A 120 21.08 14.11 13.23
N MET A 121 21.97 13.30 12.67
CA MET A 121 23.27 12.91 13.26
C MET A 121 23.15 12.31 14.67
N TYR A 122 22.07 11.58 14.95
CA TYR A 122 21.78 11.06 16.28
C TYR A 122 22.80 10.03 16.76
N ASP A 123 23.25 9.13 15.88
CA ASP A 123 24.21 8.06 16.23
C ASP A 123 25.16 7.72 15.08
N VAL A 124 26.09 8.65 14.82
CA VAL A 124 27.14 8.49 13.80
C VAL A 124 28.10 7.31 14.08
N PRO A 125 28.54 7.04 15.33
CA PRO A 125 29.45 5.92 15.61
C PRO A 125 28.84 4.55 15.29
N ARG A 126 27.55 4.37 15.57
CA ARG A 126 26.85 3.12 15.23
C ARG A 126 26.72 2.93 13.73
N ALA A 127 26.38 3.99 12.98
CA ALA A 127 26.33 3.94 11.52
C ALA A 127 27.70 3.56 10.93
N LYS A 128 28.79 4.14 11.45
CA LYS A 128 30.16 3.79 11.03
C LYS A 128 30.48 2.31 11.28
N ASN A 129 30.14 1.78 12.45
CA ASN A 129 30.40 0.37 12.76
C ASN A 129 29.62 -0.59 11.85
N ILE A 130 28.39 -0.24 11.48
CA ILE A 130 27.60 -1.04 10.53
C ILE A 130 28.24 -0.98 9.13
N PHE A 131 28.65 0.20 8.69
CA PHE A 131 29.34 0.39 7.41
C PHE A 131 30.63 -0.43 7.33
N ASP A 132 31.46 -0.39 8.37
CA ASP A 132 32.73 -1.14 8.43
C ASP A 132 32.47 -2.66 8.32
N ARG A 133 31.41 -3.17 8.97
CA ARG A 133 31.01 -4.60 8.87
C ARG A 133 30.48 -5.02 7.51
N MET A 134 29.85 -4.12 6.76
CA MET A 134 29.35 -4.43 5.42
C MET A 134 30.47 -4.48 4.38
N ARG A 135 31.63 -3.92 4.70
CA ARG A 135 32.78 -3.82 3.80
C ARG A 135 33.75 -5.01 3.94
N GLU A 136 33.79 -5.65 5.10
CA GLU A 136 34.52 -6.91 5.36
C GLU A 136 33.89 -8.09 4.61
#